data_AF-A0A412PKR0-F1
#
_entry.id   AF-A0A412PKR0-F1
#
_cell.length_a   1.000
_cell.length_b   1.000
_cell.length_c   1.000
_cell.angle_alpha   90.00
_cell.angle_beta   90.00
_cell.angle_gamma   90.00
#
_symmetry.space_group_name_H-M   'P 1'
#
loop_
_entity.id
_entity.type
_entity.pdbx_description
1 polymer ?
#
loop_
_entity_poly.entity_id
_entity_poly.type
_entity_poly.pdbx_seq_one_letter_code
_entity_poly.pdbx_strand_id
1 'polypeptide(L)' 'MKILNIEVTKVERTKLGFEHWVAVTYQAPILRDSYTVKLLLLMDSEIRDKEVIDYLVREFKYRDLVLHSLEMYKGQ' A
#
# COMPACT_ATOMS: atom_id res chain seq x y z
N MET A 1 -2.46 -8.39 10.62
CA MET A 1 -2.35 -6.92 10.47
C MET A 1 -3.72 -6.37 10.13
N LYS A 2 -4.10 -5.21 10.67
CA LYS A 2 -5.36 -4.54 10.35
C LYS A 2 -5.08 -3.38 9.39
N ILE A 3 -5.58 -3.47 8.16
CA ILE A 3 -5.58 -2.33 7.23
C ILE A 3 -6.75 -1.43 7.60
N LEU A 4 -6.45 -0.15 7.83
CA LEU A 4 -7.41 0.87 8.29
C LEU A 4 -7.92 1.71 7.13
N ASN A 5 -7.04 2.09 6.20
CA ASN A 5 -7.38 2.87 5.01
C ASN A 5 -6.50 2.49 3.82
N ILE A 6 -7.08 2.57 2.62
CA ILE A 6 -6.38 2.45 1.33
C ILE A 6 -6.90 3.58 0.46
N GLU A 7 -6.01 4.50 0.08
CA GLU A 7 -6.33 5.69 -0.70
C GLU A 7 -5.40 5.84 -1.90
N VAL A 8 -5.97 5.96 -3.10
CA VAL A 8 -5.20 6.26 -4.31
C VAL A 8 -4.91 7.76 -4.33
N THR A 9 -3.65 8.12 -4.17
CA THR A 9 -3.20 9.52 -4.07
C THR A 9 -2.82 10.14 -5.40
N LYS A 10 -2.36 9.33 -6.36
CA LYS A 10 -2.00 9.77 -7.70
C LYS A 10 -2.10 8.59 -8.66
N VAL A 11 -2.63 8.84 -9.86
CA VAL A 11 -2.49 7.95 -11.00
C VAL A 11 -1.79 8.71 -12.11
N GLU A 12 -0.71 8.15 -12.66
CA GLU A 12 0.11 8.81 -13.67
C GLU A 12 0.49 7.82 -14.78
N ARG A 13 0.34 8.24 -16.04
CA ARG A 13 0.83 7.47 -17.19
C ARG A 13 2.29 7.82 -17.46
N THR A 14 3.16 6.82 -17.41
CA THR A 14 4.58 6.93 -17.73
C THR A 14 4.92 6.08 -18.97
N LYS A 15 6.20 6.05 -19.36
CA LYS A 15 6.69 5.17 -20.43
C LYS A 15 6.63 3.68 -20.06
N LEU A 16 6.57 3.35 -18.76
CA LEU A 16 6.55 1.98 -18.25
C LEU A 16 5.14 1.44 -18.03
N GLY A 17 4.11 2.30 -18.04
CA GLY A 17 2.73 1.92 -17.76
C GLY A 17 2.00 3.00 -16.96
N PHE A 18 1.03 2.59 -16.16
CA PHE A 18 0.28 3.42 -15.23
C PHE A 18 0.77 3.19 -13.80
N GLU A 19 1.30 4.24 -13.20
CA GLU A 19 1.67 4.27 -11.79
C GLU A 19 0.48 4.67 -10.94
N HIS A 20 0.03 3.76 -10.06
CA HIS A 20 -0.97 4.04 -9.04
C HIS A 20 -0.25 4.14 -7.70
N TRP A 21 -0.17 5.36 -7.18
CA TRP A 21 0.44 5.65 -5.90
C TRP A 21 -0.62 5.57 -4.81
N VAL A 22 -0.48 4.61 -3.91
CA VAL A 22 -1.49 4.26 -2.90
C VAL A 22 -0.94 4.54 -1.51
N ALA A 23 -1.63 5.37 -0.75
CA ALA A 23 -1.40 5.52 0.68
C ALA A 23 -2.16 4.43 1.43
N VAL A 24 -1.46 3.64 2.24
CA VAL A 24 -2.03 2.56 3.05
C VAL A 24 -1.77 2.84 4.51
N THR A 25 -2.83 3.04 5.28
CA THR A 25 -2.77 3.16 6.73
C THR A 25 -3.08 1.81 7.36
N TYR A 26 -2.20 1.32 8.21
CA TYR A 26 -2.35 0.01 8.86
C TYR A 26 -1.88 0.01 10.31
N GLN A 27 -2.36 -0.99 11.05
CA GLN A 27 -1.89 -1.37 12.38
C GLN A 27 -1.38 -2.81 12.35
N ALA A 28 -0.10 -3.03 12.65
CA ALA A 28 0.41 -4.36 12.92
C ALA A 28 0.31 -4.70 14.42
N PRO A 29 0.04 -5.95 14.81
CA PRO A 29 -0.10 -6.33 16.22
C PRO A 29 1.15 -6.08 17.07
N ILE A 30 2.33 -6.09 16.44
CA ILE A 30 3.61 -5.84 17.11
C ILE A 30 3.90 -4.35 17.35
N LEU A 31 3.11 -3.45 16.75
CA LEU A 31 3.31 -2.01 16.83
C LEU A 31 2.30 -1.38 17.79
N ARG A 32 2.69 -0.30 18.47
CA ARG A 32 1.79 0.50 19.32
C ARG A 32 0.91 1.44 18.51
N ASP A 33 1.48 2.07 17.49
CA ASP A 33 0.84 3.08 16.65
C ASP A 33 0.53 2.56 15.25
N SER A 34 -0.35 3.28 14.56
CA SER A 34 -0.67 3.03 13.15
C SER A 34 0.28 3.79 12.25
N TYR A 35 0.62 3.21 11.10
CA TYR A 35 1.53 3.81 10.15
C TYR A 35 0.86 3.96 8.79
N THR A 36 1.19 5.06 8.11
CA THR A 36 0.80 5.29 6.71
C THR A 36 2.02 5.16 5.83
N VAL A 37 1.96 4.26 4.86
CA VAL A 37 3.03 4.05 3.87
C VAL A 37 2.53 4.34 2.47
N LYS A 38 3.42 4.81 1.60
CA LYS A 38 3.13 5.04 0.19
C LYS A 38 3.65 3.86 -0.63
N LEU A 39 2.75 3.17 -1.32
CA LEU A 39 3.04 2.03 -2.17
C LEU A 39 2.84 2.39 -3.64
N LEU A 40 3.59 1.74 -4.52
CA LEU A 40 3.43 1.85 -5.97
C LEU A 40 2.86 0.54 -6.54
N LEU A 41 1.77 0.66 -7.29
CA LEU A 41 1.27 -0.37 -8.20
C LEU A 41 1.52 0.09 -9.64
N LEU A 42 2.41 -0.59 -10.36
CA LEU A 42 2.68 -0.32 -11.76
C LEU A 42 1.91 -1.32 -12.62
N MET A 43 1.01 -0.81 -13.45
CA MET A 43 0.10 -1.59 -14.29
C MET A 43 0.25 -1.23 -15.76
N ASP A 44 -0.16 -2.11 -16.67
CA ASP A 44 -0.19 -1.82 -18.12
C ASP A 44 -1.33 -0.87 -18.51
N SER A 45 -2.33 -0.74 -17.64
CA SER A 45 -3.59 -0.03 -17.84
C SER A 45 -4.00 0.72 -16.57
N GLU A 46 -4.86 1.73 -16.74
CA GLU A 46 -5.45 2.49 -15.63
C GLU A 46 -6.51 1.65 -14.91
N ILE A 47 -6.37 1.48 -13.61
CA ILE A 47 -7.36 0.83 -12.74
C ILE A 47 -8.16 1.91 -12.03
N ARG A 48 -9.44 2.02 -12.39
CA ARG A 48 -10.37 2.99 -11.78
C ARG A 48 -11.21 2.41 -10.66
N ASP A 49 -11.35 1.09 -10.64
CA ASP A 49 -12.13 0.40 -9.62
C ASP A 49 -11.33 0.32 -8.31
N LYS A 50 -11.87 0.93 -7.26
CA LYS A 50 -11.25 0.94 -5.94
C LYS A 50 -11.15 -0.47 -5.35
N GLU A 51 -12.13 -1.34 -5.58
CA GLU A 51 -12.12 -2.70 -5.02
C GLU A 51 -10.96 -3.52 -5.58
N VAL A 52 -10.64 -3.31 -6.85
CA VAL A 52 -9.48 -3.94 -7.49
C VAL A 52 -8.17 -3.43 -6.88
N ILE A 53 -8.04 -2.13 -6.64
CA ILE A 53 -6.85 -1.57 -5.96
C ILE A 53 -6.72 -2.13 -4.54
N ASP A 54 -7.82 -2.18 -3.78
CA ASP A 54 -7.83 -2.69 -2.42
C ASP A 54 -7.42 -4.17 -2.37
N TYR A 55 -7.91 -4.98 -3.32
CA TYR A 55 -7.47 -6.37 -3.50
C TYR A 55 -5.98 -6.46 -3.83
N LEU A 56 -5.50 -5.66 -4.79
CA LEU A 56 -4.09 -5.68 -5.19
C LEU A 56 -3.14 -5.33 -4.04
N VAL A 57 -3.50 -4.35 -3.21
CA VAL A 57 -2.74 -4.01 -2.00
C VAL A 57 -2.72 -5.18 -1.02
N ARG A 58 -3.88 -5.80 -0.75
CA ARG A 58 -4.03 -6.89 0.22
C ARG A 58 -3.31 -8.16 -0.18
N GLU A 59 -3.31 -8.51 -1.45
CA GLU A 59 -2.72 -9.78 -1.91
C GLU A 59 -1.26 -9.61 -2.33
N PHE A 60 -0.92 -8.52 -3.02
CA PHE A 60 0.41 -8.38 -3.63
C PHE A 60 1.36 -7.46 -2.86
N LYS A 61 0.85 -6.61 -1.97
CA LYS A 61 1.70 -5.68 -1.18
C LYS A 61 1.72 -5.98 0.32
N TYR A 62 1.05 -7.04 0.77
CA TYR A 62 1.05 -7.44 2.18
C TYR A 62 2.46 -7.68 2.73
N ARG A 63 3.33 -8.31 1.93
CA ARG A 63 4.74 -8.55 2.32
C ARG A 63 5.48 -7.25 2.60
N ASP A 64 5.27 -6.22 1.79
CA ASP A 64 5.94 -4.91 1.96
C ASP A 64 5.49 -4.25 3.27
N LEU A 65 4.21 -4.36 3.61
CA LEU A 65 3.66 -3.87 4.88
C LEU A 65 4.24 -4.62 6.10
N VAL A 66 4.38 -5.95 6.00
CA VAL A 66 5.01 -6.76 7.04
C VAL A 66 6.48 -6.36 7.23
N LEU A 67 7.23 -6.22 6.15
CA LEU A 67 8.64 -5.81 6.22
C LEU A 67 8.78 -4.41 6.83
N HIS A 68 7.96 -3.45 6.40
CA HIS A 68 7.91 -2.12 7.03
C HIS A 68 7.59 -2.21 8.52
N SER A 69 6.66 -3.08 8.93
CA SER A 69 6.32 -3.28 10.33
C SER A 69 7.52 -3.76 11.15
N LEU A 70 8.33 -4.67 10.61
CA LEU A 70 9.54 -5.16 11.27
C LEU A 70 10.57 -4.05 11.46
N GLU A 71 10.75 -3.19 10.46
CA GLU A 71 11.67 -2.05 10.57
C GLU A 71 11.17 -1.02 11.61
N MET A 72 9.86 -0.72 11.62
CA MET A 72 9.29 0.16 12.65
C MET A 72 9.46 -0.41 14.06
N TYR A 73 9.24 -1.72 14.23
CA TYR A 73 9.40 -2.38 15.53
C TYR A 73 10.85 -2.30 16.05
N LYS A 74 11.85 -2.43 15.17
CA LYS A 74 13.27 -2.27 15.57
C LYS A 74 13.62 -0.86 16.03
N GLY A 75 12.88 0.15 15.56
CA GLY A 75 13.09 1.56 15.90
C GLY A 75 12.23 2.08 17.04
N GLN A 76 11.43 1.22 17.69
CA GLN A 76 10.58 1.56 18.84
C GLN A 76 11.32 1.58 20.17
#